data_AF-A0A535EUN1-F1
#
_entry.id   AF-A0A535EUN1-F1
#
_cell.length_a   1.000
_cell.length_b   1.000
_cell.length_c   1.000
_cell.angle_alpha   90.00
_cell.angle_beta   90.00
_cell.angle_gamma   90.00
#
_symmetry.space_group_name_H-M   'P 1'
#
loop_
_entity.id
_entity.type
_entity.pdbx_description
1 polymer ?
#
loop_
_entity_poly.entity_id
_entity_poly.type
_entity_poly.pdbx_seq_one_letter_code
_entity_poly.pdbx_strand_id
1 'polypeptide(L)'
;MKDSSGQARGTRRIAGRLGVLGAAVALVVGTLIAVTVPAALAATLYSNNFDSGDLSGWTKSGGTWGLATDGSQVYQQSKSDANDARTWYTPGSTFTDYTVQARVKPIAFGAATRFVALNARVQSATSEYRLALLDTNQAQLQTVDSGSVAVLGSTSLTVSTGTFYTLQIQVSGSTVTGFVNGAQVGSGTSSLFPSGTVGFSTFHATASFDDLLVSSIGTPPTPTPTGTATPTPTAPPTATPTPTPTPTGGGGSDTGLIGYAAISGDGHGPTTGGAGGPTVTVTSLSALETEAANTGPEIIRVNGLFSGSGEVTVTSNKSILGVGANSGLTGIGLKMKGQSNVIIRNMNISKVTASSGDGDAIHIETSDHIWVDH
;
A
#
# COMPACT_ATOMS: atom_id res chain seq x y z
N MET A 1 -58.35 -42.02 -47.84
CA MET A 1 -57.77 -41.46 -46.59
C MET A 1 -58.50 -40.14 -46.34
N LYS A 2 -59.69 -40.19 -45.70
CA LYS A 2 -59.98 -39.81 -44.28
C LYS A 2 -59.55 -38.36 -43.96
N ASP A 3 -60.49 -37.41 -43.92
CA ASP A 3 -61.31 -36.98 -42.74
C ASP A 3 -60.49 -36.18 -41.71
N SER A 4 -60.93 -35.14 -40.99
CA SER A 4 -62.18 -34.36 -40.91
C SER A 4 -61.92 -33.25 -39.85
N SER A 5 -62.31 -31.99 -40.09
CA SER A 5 -63.34 -31.21 -39.37
C SER A 5 -63.19 -30.89 -37.86
N GLY A 6 -63.51 -29.64 -37.47
CA GLY A 6 -64.00 -29.25 -36.13
C GLY A 6 -63.49 -27.88 -35.65
N GLN A 7 -64.02 -26.73 -36.06
CA GLN A 7 -65.21 -26.00 -35.57
C GLN A 7 -65.32 -25.71 -34.05
N ALA A 8 -65.17 -24.41 -33.73
CA ALA A 8 -66.16 -23.54 -33.07
C ALA A 8 -66.22 -23.35 -31.53
N ARG A 9 -66.69 -22.12 -31.20
CA ARG A 9 -67.27 -21.57 -29.95
C ARG A 9 -66.27 -20.89 -29.01
N GLY A 10 -66.51 -19.71 -28.44
CA GLY A 10 -67.68 -18.83 -28.42
C GLY A 10 -67.52 -17.79 -27.30
N THR A 11 -67.89 -16.55 -27.62
CA THR A 11 -68.21 -15.38 -26.77
C THR A 11 -68.46 -15.56 -25.26
N ARG A 12 -68.03 -14.58 -24.44
CA ARG A 12 -68.92 -13.68 -23.65
C ARG A 12 -68.16 -12.57 -22.91
N ARG A 13 -68.74 -11.36 -22.93
CA ARG A 13 -68.43 -10.21 -22.09
C ARG A 13 -69.14 -10.30 -20.72
N ILE A 14 -68.70 -9.45 -19.79
CA ILE A 14 -69.44 -8.76 -18.69
C ILE A 14 -69.21 -9.24 -17.23
N ALA A 15 -68.51 -8.35 -16.49
CA ALA A 15 -68.69 -7.83 -15.13
C ALA A 15 -68.67 -8.70 -13.85
N GLY A 16 -67.94 -8.18 -12.85
CA GLY A 16 -68.04 -8.49 -11.42
C GLY A 16 -66.80 -7.99 -10.66
N ARG A 17 -66.72 -6.70 -10.36
CA ARG A 17 -66.86 -6.10 -9.01
C ARG A 17 -65.78 -6.48 -7.96
N LEU A 18 -65.14 -5.41 -7.48
CA LEU A 18 -64.67 -5.11 -6.12
C LEU A 18 -63.66 -6.03 -5.44
N GLY A 19 -62.48 -5.46 -5.17
CA GLY A 19 -61.52 -5.95 -4.19
C GLY A 19 -60.35 -4.99 -4.08
N VAL A 20 -60.55 -3.85 -3.41
CA VAL A 20 -59.48 -2.96 -2.97
C VAL A 20 -58.65 -3.71 -1.94
N LEU A 21 -57.37 -3.95 -2.24
CA LEU A 21 -56.34 -4.24 -1.23
C LEU A 21 -55.17 -3.32 -1.57
N GLY A 22 -55.11 -2.22 -0.84
CA GLY A 22 -54.01 -1.26 -0.91
C GLY A 22 -52.72 -1.91 -0.45
N ALA A 23 -51.74 -1.96 -1.34
CA ALA A 23 -50.34 -2.13 -0.95
C ALA A 23 -49.77 -0.73 -0.74
N ALA A 24 -49.64 -0.34 0.53
CA ALA A 24 -48.86 0.84 0.90
C ALA A 24 -47.39 0.58 0.55
N VAL A 25 -46.88 1.26 -0.47
CA VAL A 25 -45.44 1.32 -0.76
C VAL A 25 -44.84 2.34 0.20
N ALA A 26 -44.34 1.87 1.34
CA ALA A 26 -43.50 2.68 2.22
C ALA A 26 -42.11 2.77 1.57
N LEU A 27 -41.85 3.89 0.88
CA LEU A 27 -40.53 4.19 0.33
C LEU A 27 -39.65 4.72 1.47
N VAL A 28 -38.94 3.81 2.14
CA VAL A 28 -37.92 4.16 3.14
C VAL A 28 -36.73 4.74 2.39
N VAL A 29 -36.68 6.07 2.28
CA VAL A 29 -35.45 6.78 1.91
C VAL A 29 -34.53 6.71 3.11
N GLY A 30 -33.69 5.68 3.15
CA GLY A 30 -32.60 5.58 4.12
C GLY A 30 -31.61 6.70 3.86
N THR A 31 -31.49 7.65 4.79
CA THR A 31 -30.42 8.63 4.82
C THR A 31 -29.08 7.89 4.95
N LEU A 32 -28.29 7.88 3.88
CA LEU A 32 -26.90 7.42 3.93
C LEU A 32 -26.12 8.46 4.74
N ILE A 33 -25.91 8.17 6.03
CA ILE A 33 -24.92 8.90 6.83
C ILE A 33 -23.56 8.54 6.23
N ALA A 34 -22.97 9.48 5.48
CA ALA A 34 -21.58 9.37 5.06
C ALA A 34 -20.71 9.49 6.32
N VAL A 35 -20.45 8.35 6.96
CA VAL A 35 -19.35 8.24 7.92
C VAL A 35 -18.09 8.44 7.09
N THR A 36 -17.43 9.58 7.26
CA THR A 36 -16.07 9.78 6.74
C THR A 36 -15.16 8.84 7.51
N VAL A 37 -14.98 7.63 6.99
CA VAL A 37 -14.00 6.69 7.50
C VAL A 37 -12.63 7.28 7.12
N PRO A 38 -11.76 7.65 8.08
CA PRO A 38 -10.42 8.09 7.72
C PRO A 38 -9.74 6.94 6.96
N ALA A 39 -9.12 7.26 5.82
CA ALA A 39 -8.35 6.30 5.06
C ALA A 39 -7.22 5.78 5.96
N ALA A 40 -7.25 4.49 6.27
CA ALA A 40 -6.21 3.88 7.07
C ALA A 40 -4.89 3.91 6.28
N LEU A 41 -3.85 4.49 6.88
CA LEU A 41 -2.52 4.56 6.29
C LEU A 41 -1.90 3.16 6.27
N ALA A 42 -1.38 2.76 5.10
CA ALA A 42 -0.69 1.50 4.90
C ALA A 42 0.70 1.53 5.57
N ALA A 43 0.93 0.67 6.57
CA ALA A 43 2.21 0.59 7.28
C ALA A 43 3.21 -0.26 6.49
N THR A 44 4.45 0.19 6.31
CA THR A 44 5.51 -0.63 5.70
C THR A 44 5.84 -1.83 6.59
N LEU A 45 5.58 -3.02 6.06
CA LEU A 45 5.86 -4.30 6.72
C LEU A 45 7.28 -4.80 6.41
N TYR A 46 7.74 -4.58 5.18
CA TYR A 46 9.08 -4.96 4.73
C TYR A 46 9.48 -4.12 3.52
N SER A 47 10.77 -3.84 3.36
CA SER A 47 11.30 -3.19 2.16
C SER A 47 12.72 -3.65 1.88
N ASN A 48 13.08 -3.74 0.61
CA ASN A 48 14.44 -4.02 0.16
C ASN A 48 14.69 -3.37 -1.21
N ASN A 49 15.54 -2.34 -1.23
CA ASN A 49 16.04 -1.70 -2.44
C ASN A 49 17.39 -2.30 -2.91
N PHE A 50 17.83 -3.38 -2.26
CA PHE A 50 19.04 -4.13 -2.55
C PHE A 50 20.38 -3.39 -2.47
N ASP A 51 20.41 -2.07 -2.26
CA ASP A 51 21.62 -1.26 -2.15
C ASP A 51 22.53 -1.63 -0.97
N SER A 52 21.98 -2.23 0.09
CA SER A 52 22.78 -2.69 1.24
C SER A 52 23.70 -3.86 0.91
N GLY A 53 23.40 -4.59 -0.17
CA GLY A 53 24.05 -5.84 -0.53
C GLY A 53 23.71 -7.02 0.39
N ASP A 54 22.83 -6.83 1.36
CA ASP A 54 22.42 -7.88 2.27
C ASP A 54 21.23 -8.67 1.68
N LEU A 55 21.48 -9.94 1.39
CA LEU A 55 20.48 -10.91 0.96
C LEU A 55 20.07 -11.87 2.09
N SER A 56 20.39 -11.55 3.34
CA SER A 56 19.94 -12.33 4.50
C SER A 56 18.42 -12.49 4.52
N GLY A 57 17.97 -13.71 4.78
CA GLY A 57 16.55 -14.06 4.73
C GLY A 57 16.02 -14.40 3.35
N TRP A 58 16.77 -14.23 2.25
CA TRP A 58 16.33 -14.67 0.93
C TRP A 58 16.61 -16.15 0.69
N THR A 59 15.60 -16.88 0.24
CA THR A 59 15.68 -18.27 -0.19
C THR A 59 15.47 -18.35 -1.71
N LYS A 60 16.02 -19.39 -2.35
CA LYS A 60 15.88 -19.59 -3.80
C LYS A 60 15.59 -21.04 -4.17
N SER A 61 14.93 -21.22 -5.31
CA SER A 61 14.73 -22.50 -5.99
C SER A 61 14.99 -22.33 -7.48
N GLY A 62 16.00 -23.01 -8.00
CA GLY A 62 16.43 -22.85 -9.40
C GLY A 62 17.07 -21.48 -9.70
N GLY A 63 17.50 -21.30 -10.95
CA GLY A 63 18.11 -20.08 -11.46
C GLY A 63 19.49 -19.74 -10.89
N THR A 64 20.00 -18.60 -11.32
CA THR A 64 21.19 -17.95 -10.76
C THR A 64 20.76 -16.59 -10.25
N TRP A 65 20.65 -16.46 -8.93
CA TRP A 65 20.21 -15.25 -8.24
C TRP A 65 21.39 -14.58 -7.53
N GLY A 66 21.52 -13.27 -7.67
CA GLY A 66 22.56 -12.47 -7.03
C GLY A 66 22.37 -10.98 -7.27
N LEU A 67 23.22 -10.16 -6.65
CA LEU A 67 23.22 -8.72 -6.85
C LEU A 67 23.88 -8.37 -8.19
N ALA A 68 23.45 -7.29 -8.83
CA ALA A 68 24.01 -6.79 -10.07
C ALA A 68 24.03 -5.25 -10.16
N THR A 69 24.88 -4.80 -11.10
CA THR A 69 25.05 -3.46 -11.67
C THR A 69 23.97 -2.96 -12.64
N ASP A 70 23.03 -2.07 -12.28
CA ASP A 70 22.06 -1.56 -13.27
C ASP A 70 21.66 -0.09 -13.04
N GLY A 71 22.65 0.80 -13.09
CA GLY A 71 22.53 2.16 -12.57
C GLY A 71 22.73 2.17 -11.05
N SER A 72 21.80 1.57 -10.31
CA SER A 72 21.91 1.22 -8.88
C SER A 72 22.12 -0.29 -8.70
N GLN A 73 22.29 -0.74 -7.44
CA GLN A 73 22.38 -2.17 -7.16
C GLN A 73 20.98 -2.78 -7.26
N VAL A 74 20.87 -3.90 -7.98
CA VAL A 74 19.60 -4.61 -8.18
C VAL A 74 19.75 -6.07 -7.79
N TYR A 75 18.63 -6.73 -7.47
CA TYR A 75 18.61 -8.19 -7.37
C TYR A 75 18.30 -8.79 -8.74
N GLN A 76 19.10 -9.74 -9.20
CA GLN A 76 19.06 -10.23 -10.56
C GLN A 76 18.94 -11.74 -10.64
N GLN A 77 18.08 -12.21 -11.55
CA GLN A 77 18.14 -13.55 -12.12
C GLN A 77 18.92 -13.47 -13.44
N SER A 78 20.05 -14.19 -13.55
CA SER A 78 20.96 -14.14 -14.71
C SER A 78 21.01 -15.39 -15.59
N LYS A 79 20.25 -16.45 -15.26
CA LYS A 79 20.20 -17.71 -16.00
C LYS A 79 18.96 -17.79 -16.92
N SER A 80 19.17 -17.50 -18.21
CA SER A 80 18.10 -17.42 -19.23
C SER A 80 17.41 -18.73 -19.58
N ASP A 81 18.02 -19.88 -19.28
CA ASP A 81 17.47 -21.21 -19.55
C ASP A 81 16.88 -21.90 -18.30
N ALA A 82 16.77 -21.17 -17.18
CA ALA A 82 16.23 -21.74 -15.95
C ALA A 82 14.73 -22.06 -16.05
N ASN A 83 14.39 -23.30 -15.71
CA ASN A 83 13.02 -23.76 -15.61
C ASN A 83 12.43 -23.34 -14.25
N ASP A 84 11.59 -22.30 -14.27
CA ASP A 84 10.92 -21.70 -13.12
C ASP A 84 11.88 -21.36 -11.97
N ALA A 85 12.78 -20.42 -12.21
CA ALA A 85 13.62 -19.88 -11.16
C ALA A 85 12.80 -18.97 -10.24
N ARG A 86 12.92 -19.21 -8.93
CA ARG A 86 12.17 -18.48 -7.90
C ARG A 86 13.09 -18.06 -6.77
N THR A 87 12.70 -16.97 -6.13
CA THR A 87 13.30 -16.51 -4.89
C THR A 87 12.25 -15.82 -4.05
N TRP A 88 12.35 -15.97 -2.73
CA TRP A 88 11.41 -15.34 -1.82
C TRP A 88 12.09 -14.96 -0.52
N TYR A 89 11.58 -13.91 0.09
CA TYR A 89 11.98 -13.50 1.42
C TYR A 89 11.39 -14.48 2.44
N THR A 90 12.16 -15.02 3.36
CA THR A 90 11.71 -15.92 4.42
C THR A 90 11.77 -15.19 5.75
N PRO A 91 10.75 -14.38 6.08
CA PRO A 91 10.65 -13.77 7.41
C PRO A 91 10.41 -14.82 8.48
N GLY A 92 10.65 -14.47 9.75
CA GLY A 92 10.25 -15.29 10.89
C GLY A 92 8.72 -15.46 11.04
N SER A 93 7.91 -14.71 10.28
CA SER A 93 6.44 -14.74 10.29
C SER A 93 5.88 -14.31 8.93
N THR A 94 4.74 -14.88 8.50
CA THR A 94 4.12 -14.58 7.20
C THR A 94 3.21 -13.34 7.22
N PHE A 95 2.96 -12.76 6.04
CA PHE A 95 2.01 -11.67 5.86
C PHE A 95 0.62 -12.21 5.46
N THR A 96 -0.45 -11.60 5.93
CA THR A 96 -1.84 -11.98 5.58
C THR A 96 -2.41 -11.03 4.53
N ASP A 97 -2.74 -9.82 4.94
CA ASP A 97 -3.31 -8.77 4.10
C ASP A 97 -2.30 -7.66 3.86
N TYR A 98 -1.88 -7.51 2.61
CA TYR A 98 -0.83 -6.56 2.25
C TYR A 98 -0.87 -6.19 0.77
N THR A 99 -0.21 -5.10 0.45
CA THR A 99 0.25 -4.77 -0.89
C THR A 99 1.73 -5.11 -0.97
N VAL A 100 2.16 -5.77 -2.05
CA VAL A 100 3.56 -5.89 -2.43
C VAL A 100 3.78 -5.17 -3.76
N GLN A 101 4.87 -4.41 -3.86
CA GLN A 101 5.28 -3.68 -5.04
C GLN A 101 6.78 -3.89 -5.28
N ALA A 102 7.20 -3.91 -6.55
CA ALA A 102 8.60 -3.83 -6.93
C ALA A 102 8.75 -3.25 -8.35
N ARG A 103 9.92 -2.66 -8.63
CA ARG A 103 10.37 -2.40 -10.00
C ARG A 103 10.95 -3.68 -10.59
N VAL A 104 10.46 -4.07 -11.76
CA VAL A 104 10.89 -5.28 -12.48
C VAL A 104 11.28 -4.92 -13.90
N LYS A 105 12.49 -5.32 -14.30
CA LYS A 105 12.98 -5.13 -15.67
C LYS A 105 13.30 -6.48 -16.30
N PRO A 106 12.49 -6.94 -17.27
CA PRO A 106 12.89 -8.06 -18.13
C PRO A 106 14.17 -7.69 -18.89
N ILE A 107 15.18 -8.55 -18.85
CA ILE A 107 16.45 -8.37 -19.57
C ILE A 107 16.40 -9.19 -20.87
N ALA A 108 16.05 -10.46 -20.78
CA ALA A 108 15.90 -11.34 -21.94
C ALA A 108 14.89 -12.47 -21.67
N PHE A 109 14.23 -12.93 -22.73
CA PHE A 109 13.44 -14.16 -22.74
C PHE A 109 14.19 -15.20 -23.58
N GLY A 110 14.58 -16.31 -22.96
CA GLY A 110 15.38 -17.36 -23.58
C GLY A 110 14.58 -18.34 -24.45
N ALA A 111 13.26 -18.23 -24.45
CA ALA A 111 12.34 -19.01 -25.28
C ALA A 111 11.01 -18.24 -25.46
N ALA A 112 10.13 -18.74 -26.34
CA ALA A 112 8.78 -18.21 -26.51
C ALA A 112 7.86 -18.62 -25.35
N THR A 113 6.86 -17.80 -25.00
CA THR A 113 5.87 -18.02 -23.92
C THR A 113 6.49 -18.09 -22.52
N ARG A 114 7.25 -17.05 -22.19
CA ARG A 114 8.10 -16.93 -20.99
C ARG A 114 7.75 -15.69 -20.19
N PHE A 115 8.15 -15.67 -18.93
CA PHE A 115 7.75 -14.60 -18.03
C PHE A 115 8.83 -14.18 -17.02
N VAL A 116 8.65 -12.97 -16.52
CA VAL A 116 9.24 -12.44 -15.28
C VAL A 116 8.10 -11.95 -14.39
N ALA A 117 8.20 -12.13 -13.07
CA ALA A 117 7.05 -11.91 -12.19
C ALA A 117 7.41 -11.44 -10.79
N LEU A 118 6.47 -10.70 -10.20
CA LEU A 118 6.36 -10.42 -8.76
C LEU A 118 5.43 -11.44 -8.11
N ASN A 119 5.75 -11.89 -6.89
CA ASN A 119 5.04 -12.97 -6.22
C ASN A 119 4.51 -12.50 -4.85
N ALA A 120 3.29 -12.91 -4.52
CA ALA A 120 2.60 -12.65 -3.26
C ALA A 120 2.02 -13.94 -2.67
N ARG A 121 1.86 -13.93 -1.36
CA ARG A 121 1.46 -15.05 -0.50
C ARG A 121 2.20 -16.34 -0.88
N VAL A 122 3.51 -16.24 -1.09
CA VAL A 122 4.38 -17.37 -1.38
C VAL A 122 4.35 -18.30 -0.16
N GLN A 123 3.85 -19.51 -0.36
CA GLN A 123 3.83 -20.61 0.62
C GLN A 123 4.96 -21.59 0.35
N SER A 124 5.26 -21.79 -0.93
CA SER A 124 6.34 -22.66 -1.40
C SER A 124 6.78 -22.20 -2.79
N ALA A 125 7.80 -22.85 -3.35
CA ALA A 125 8.19 -22.64 -4.74
C ALA A 125 7.09 -23.03 -5.75
N THR A 126 5.96 -23.62 -5.36
CA THR A 126 4.90 -24.05 -6.29
C THR A 126 3.50 -23.62 -5.85
N SER A 127 3.40 -22.79 -4.80
CA SER A 127 2.14 -22.33 -4.22
C SER A 127 2.24 -20.84 -3.90
N GLU A 128 1.65 -20.00 -4.75
CA GLU A 128 1.78 -18.54 -4.72
C GLU A 128 0.75 -17.84 -5.62
N TYR A 129 0.51 -16.55 -5.38
CA TYR A 129 -0.03 -15.65 -6.41
C TYR A 129 1.13 -14.97 -7.11
N ARG A 130 1.04 -14.78 -8.43
CA ARG A 130 2.07 -14.05 -9.18
C ARG A 130 1.47 -13.12 -10.23
N LEU A 131 2.10 -11.98 -10.43
CA LEU A 131 1.81 -11.05 -11.51
C LEU A 131 2.95 -11.14 -12.52
N ALA A 132 2.66 -11.74 -13.67
CA ALA A 132 3.63 -12.07 -14.70
C ALA A 132 3.58 -11.08 -15.86
N LEU A 133 4.74 -10.57 -16.27
CA LEU A 133 4.96 -9.96 -17.59
C LEU A 133 5.43 -11.04 -18.56
N LEU A 134 4.69 -11.25 -19.64
CA LEU A 134 4.97 -12.28 -20.64
C LEU A 134 5.57 -11.69 -21.91
N ASP A 135 6.46 -12.44 -22.54
CA ASP A 135 7.04 -12.15 -23.87
C ASP A 135 5.97 -12.08 -24.99
N THR A 136 4.78 -12.62 -24.74
CA THR A 136 3.61 -12.54 -25.61
C THR A 136 2.87 -11.19 -25.54
N ASN A 137 3.48 -10.16 -24.94
CA ASN A 137 2.88 -8.83 -24.73
C ASN A 137 1.60 -8.87 -23.90
N GLN A 138 1.64 -9.60 -22.78
CA GLN A 138 0.57 -9.63 -21.80
C GLN A 138 1.11 -9.46 -20.38
N ALA A 139 0.30 -8.83 -19.54
CA ALA A 139 0.41 -8.98 -18.09
C ALA A 139 -0.70 -9.91 -17.61
N GLN A 140 -0.37 -10.88 -16.75
CA GLN A 140 -1.33 -11.83 -16.19
C GLN A 140 -1.19 -11.93 -14.68
N LEU A 141 -2.30 -11.74 -13.97
CA LEU A 141 -2.43 -12.13 -12.57
C LEU A 141 -2.81 -13.61 -12.51
N GLN A 142 -2.00 -14.40 -11.84
CA GLN A 142 -2.10 -15.84 -11.82
C GLN A 142 -2.10 -16.39 -10.38
N THR A 143 -2.84 -17.47 -10.20
CA THR A 143 -2.65 -18.39 -9.08
C THR A 143 -1.76 -19.53 -9.55
N VAL A 144 -0.80 -19.92 -8.71
CA VAL A 144 -0.04 -21.16 -8.85
C VAL A 144 -0.35 -22.03 -7.65
N ASP A 145 -0.98 -23.18 -7.85
CA ASP A 145 -1.30 -24.15 -6.79
C ASP A 145 -0.65 -25.49 -7.08
N SER A 146 0.33 -25.85 -6.28
CA SER A 146 1.12 -27.08 -6.45
C SER A 146 1.67 -27.22 -7.87
N GLY A 147 2.03 -26.09 -8.49
CA GLY A 147 2.55 -25.98 -9.86
C GLY A 147 1.49 -25.81 -10.96
N SER A 148 0.20 -25.98 -10.65
CA SER A 148 -0.89 -25.73 -11.60
C SER A 148 -1.20 -24.24 -11.68
N VAL A 149 -1.27 -23.70 -12.89
CA VAL A 149 -1.47 -22.25 -13.12
C VAL A 149 -2.91 -21.97 -13.55
N ALA A 150 -3.55 -21.01 -12.89
CA ALA A 150 -4.83 -20.43 -13.29
C ALA A 150 -4.71 -18.91 -13.43
N VAL A 151 -5.34 -18.32 -14.47
CA VAL A 151 -5.32 -16.86 -14.69
C VAL A 151 -6.53 -16.23 -13.99
N LEU A 152 -6.29 -15.31 -13.06
CA LEU A 152 -7.31 -14.53 -12.38
C LEU A 152 -7.71 -13.27 -13.17
N GLY A 153 -6.79 -12.75 -13.98
CA GLY A 153 -7.06 -11.66 -14.91
C GLY A 153 -5.85 -11.33 -15.77
N SER A 154 -6.09 -10.64 -16.88
CA SER A 154 -5.06 -10.34 -17.87
C SER A 154 -5.35 -9.04 -18.60
N THR A 155 -4.28 -8.36 -19.03
CA THR A 155 -4.37 -7.22 -19.94
C THR A 155 -3.28 -7.30 -21.01
N SER A 156 -3.55 -6.70 -22.16
CA SER A 156 -2.53 -6.52 -23.20
C SER A 156 -1.57 -5.42 -22.76
N LEU A 157 -0.27 -5.71 -22.83
CA LEU A 157 0.78 -4.78 -22.44
C LEU A 157 2.02 -5.08 -23.28
N THR A 158 2.55 -4.09 -23.99
CA THR A 158 3.85 -4.26 -24.66
C THR A 158 4.94 -4.44 -23.62
N VAL A 159 5.55 -5.62 -23.58
CA VAL A 159 6.65 -5.96 -22.67
C VAL A 159 7.97 -5.78 -23.41
N SER A 160 8.61 -4.65 -23.17
CA SER A 160 9.91 -4.29 -23.73
C SER A 160 11.02 -4.71 -22.78
N THR A 161 12.00 -5.46 -23.28
CA THR A 161 13.21 -5.74 -22.51
C THR A 161 14.00 -4.45 -22.26
N GLY A 162 14.81 -4.44 -21.21
CA GLY A 162 15.59 -3.25 -20.83
C GLY A 162 14.77 -2.12 -20.19
N THR A 163 13.46 -2.30 -20.01
CA THR A 163 12.56 -1.30 -19.42
C THR A 163 12.06 -1.75 -18.05
N PHE A 164 12.08 -0.86 -17.07
CA PHE A 164 11.46 -1.11 -15.76
C PHE A 164 9.94 -0.95 -15.81
N TYR A 165 9.25 -1.86 -15.15
CA TYR A 165 7.82 -1.83 -14.88
C TYR A 165 7.61 -1.85 -13.37
N THR A 166 6.68 -1.06 -12.85
CA THR A 166 6.24 -1.17 -11.46
C THR A 166 5.14 -2.22 -11.39
N LEU A 167 5.44 -3.37 -10.80
CA LEU A 167 4.45 -4.41 -10.54
C LEU A 167 3.94 -4.27 -9.12
N GLN A 168 2.65 -4.46 -8.93
CA GLN A 168 2.02 -4.45 -7.61
C GLN A 168 0.95 -5.54 -7.51
N ILE A 169 0.90 -6.23 -6.37
CA ILE A 169 -0.16 -7.18 -6.02
C ILE A 169 -0.74 -6.76 -4.67
N GLN A 170 -2.06 -6.60 -4.61
CA GLN A 170 -2.80 -6.41 -3.38
C GLN A 170 -3.55 -7.70 -3.02
N VAL A 171 -3.34 -8.21 -1.80
CA VAL A 171 -4.02 -9.39 -1.27
C VAL A 171 -4.80 -9.02 -0.01
N SER A 172 -6.13 -9.03 -0.06
CA SER A 172 -7.02 -8.67 1.05
C SER A 172 -8.08 -9.73 1.28
N GLY A 173 -8.01 -10.44 2.40
CA GLY A 173 -8.84 -11.62 2.63
C GLY A 173 -8.65 -12.63 1.51
N SER A 174 -9.71 -12.93 0.77
CA SER A 174 -9.67 -13.81 -0.41
C SER A 174 -9.52 -13.05 -1.74
N THR A 175 -9.46 -11.73 -1.74
CA THR A 175 -9.34 -10.93 -2.97
C THR A 175 -7.88 -10.73 -3.33
N VAL A 176 -7.54 -10.96 -4.60
CA VAL A 176 -6.21 -10.74 -5.18
C VAL A 176 -6.36 -9.81 -6.37
N THR A 177 -5.65 -8.68 -6.36
CA THR A 177 -5.66 -7.67 -7.42
C THR A 177 -4.25 -7.36 -7.88
N GLY A 178 -4.03 -7.30 -9.19
CA GLY A 178 -2.72 -7.03 -9.79
C GLY A 178 -2.73 -5.71 -10.57
N PHE A 179 -1.63 -4.97 -10.51
CA PHE A 179 -1.43 -3.71 -11.20
C PHE A 179 -0.05 -3.66 -11.86
N VAL A 180 0.03 -3.07 -13.05
CA VAL A 180 1.28 -2.73 -13.72
C VAL A 180 1.28 -1.23 -14.00
N ASN A 181 2.31 -0.53 -13.55
CA ASN A 181 2.45 0.93 -13.65
C ASN A 181 1.20 1.68 -13.13
N GLY A 182 0.62 1.18 -12.03
CA GLY A 182 -0.60 1.71 -11.42
C GLY A 182 -1.90 1.34 -12.14
N ALA A 183 -1.86 0.79 -13.35
CA ALA A 183 -3.05 0.33 -14.07
C ALA A 183 -3.41 -1.10 -13.66
N GLN A 184 -4.69 -1.34 -13.33
CA GLN A 184 -5.17 -2.66 -12.94
C GLN A 184 -5.11 -3.65 -14.11
N VAL A 185 -4.48 -4.81 -13.88
CA VAL A 185 -4.40 -5.94 -14.82
C VAL A 185 -5.59 -6.87 -14.66
N GLY A 186 -6.00 -7.10 -13.41
CA GLY A 186 -7.08 -8.03 -13.08
C GLY A 186 -7.32 -8.13 -11.58
N SER A 187 -8.45 -8.72 -11.22
CA SER A 187 -8.83 -9.03 -9.83
C SER A 187 -9.56 -10.36 -9.82
N GLY A 188 -9.33 -11.17 -8.79
CA GLY A 188 -10.04 -12.44 -8.59
C GLY A 188 -10.17 -12.80 -7.12
N THR A 189 -11.01 -13.80 -6.84
CA THR A 189 -11.22 -14.33 -5.49
C THR A 189 -10.57 -15.71 -5.38
N SER A 190 -9.72 -15.91 -4.38
CA SER A 190 -9.06 -17.17 -4.07
C SER A 190 -8.79 -17.28 -2.57
N SER A 191 -9.21 -18.40 -1.97
CA SER A 191 -8.95 -18.74 -0.56
C SER A 191 -7.80 -19.74 -0.38
N LEU A 192 -7.08 -20.08 -1.46
CA LEU A 192 -6.03 -21.11 -1.45
C LEU A 192 -4.88 -20.75 -0.52
N PHE A 193 -4.44 -19.49 -0.54
CA PHE A 193 -3.33 -19.00 0.27
C PHE A 193 -3.83 -17.86 1.17
N PRO A 194 -4.14 -18.11 2.45
CA PRO A 194 -4.64 -17.08 3.38
C PRO A 194 -3.54 -16.16 3.92
N SER A 195 -2.28 -16.62 3.90
CA SER A 195 -1.09 -15.83 4.23
C SER A 195 0.06 -16.25 3.32
N GLY A 196 1.22 -15.63 3.47
CA GLY A 196 2.47 -16.05 2.85
C GLY A 196 3.44 -14.89 2.70
N THR A 197 4.61 -15.17 2.16
CA THR A 197 5.65 -14.15 1.96
C THR A 197 5.62 -13.57 0.54
N VAL A 198 6.65 -12.82 0.19
CA VAL A 198 6.84 -12.15 -1.10
C VAL A 198 8.09 -12.65 -1.80
N GLY A 199 8.14 -12.50 -3.11
CA GLY A 199 9.28 -12.94 -3.89
C GLY A 199 9.19 -12.58 -5.36
N PHE A 200 10.06 -13.21 -6.14
CA PHE A 200 10.14 -13.04 -7.57
C PHE A 200 10.27 -14.39 -8.27
N SER A 201 9.83 -14.43 -9.52
CA SER A 201 9.97 -15.62 -10.35
C SER A 201 10.25 -15.28 -11.80
N THR A 202 10.94 -16.19 -12.48
CA THR A 202 11.21 -16.13 -13.93
C THR A 202 11.07 -17.53 -14.51
N PHE A 203 10.65 -17.62 -15.77
CA PHE A 203 10.60 -18.87 -16.52
C PHE A 203 11.28 -18.67 -17.85
N HIS A 204 12.44 -19.32 -18.07
CA HIS A 204 13.39 -19.06 -19.15
C HIS A 204 13.53 -17.56 -19.48
N ALA A 205 13.82 -16.77 -18.46
CA ALA A 205 14.01 -15.34 -18.60
C ALA A 205 15.05 -14.85 -17.60
N THR A 206 15.70 -13.74 -17.93
CA THR A 206 16.56 -12.97 -17.02
C THR A 206 15.88 -11.65 -16.70
N ALA A 207 16.09 -11.15 -15.48
CA ALA A 207 15.47 -9.91 -15.03
C ALA A 207 16.23 -9.27 -13.87
N SER A 208 16.16 -7.94 -13.81
CA SER A 208 16.53 -7.13 -12.64
C SER A 208 15.27 -6.80 -11.83
N PHE A 209 15.38 -6.84 -10.51
CA PHE A 209 14.35 -6.53 -9.54
C PHE A 209 14.89 -5.50 -8.55
N ASP A 210 14.08 -4.49 -8.24
CA ASP A 210 14.47 -3.38 -7.37
C ASP A 210 13.27 -2.81 -6.61
N ASP A 211 13.53 -2.04 -5.56
CA ASP A 211 12.53 -1.36 -4.73
C ASP A 211 11.36 -2.24 -4.28
N LEU A 212 11.67 -3.41 -3.72
CA LEU A 212 10.66 -4.25 -3.11
C LEU A 212 10.07 -3.54 -1.89
N LEU A 213 8.76 -3.38 -1.87
CA LEU A 213 8.00 -2.79 -0.78
C LEU A 213 6.81 -3.67 -0.45
N VAL A 214 6.63 -3.98 0.83
CA VAL A 214 5.46 -4.66 1.38
C VAL A 214 4.82 -3.72 2.39
N SER A 215 3.53 -3.45 2.22
CA SER A 215 2.77 -2.54 3.08
C SER A 215 1.46 -3.18 3.52
N SER A 216 1.00 -2.91 4.73
CA SER A 216 -0.32 -3.36 5.18
C SER A 216 -1.41 -2.69 4.34
N ILE A 217 -2.53 -3.38 4.17
CA ILE A 217 -3.71 -2.75 3.60
C ILE A 217 -4.45 -2.18 4.80
N GLY A 218 -4.60 -0.85 4.87
CA GLY A 218 -5.31 -0.22 5.95
C GLY A 218 -6.71 -0.84 6.08
N THR A 219 -6.98 -1.52 7.20
CA THR A 219 -8.35 -1.94 7.48
C THR A 219 -9.16 -0.68 7.72
N PRO A 220 -10.37 -0.54 7.15
CA PRO A 220 -11.28 0.52 7.56
C PRO A 220 -11.40 0.45 9.09
N PRO A 221 -11.20 1.54 9.84
CA PRO A 221 -11.39 1.52 11.28
C PRO A 221 -12.74 0.91 11.58
N THR A 222 -12.75 -0.13 12.41
CA THR A 222 -13.97 -0.71 12.96
C THR A 222 -14.81 0.45 13.50
N PRO A 223 -16.06 0.64 13.04
CA PRO A 223 -16.88 1.73 13.55
C PRO A 223 -16.93 1.58 15.07
N THR A 224 -16.42 2.58 15.78
CA THR A 224 -16.57 2.66 17.23
C THR A 224 -18.08 2.55 17.50
N PRO A 225 -18.54 1.60 18.34
CA PRO A 225 -19.95 1.49 18.66
C PRO A 225 -20.41 2.85 19.17
N THR A 226 -21.28 3.51 18.41
CA THR A 226 -21.85 4.79 18.79
C THR A 226 -22.68 4.54 20.03
N GLY A 227 -22.21 5.06 21.18
CA GLY A 227 -22.96 5.02 22.42
C GLY A 227 -24.33 5.66 22.18
N THR A 228 -25.39 4.96 22.59
CA THR A 228 -26.78 5.41 22.49
C THR A 228 -26.93 6.82 23.08
N ALA A 229 -27.17 7.82 22.24
CA ALA A 229 -27.42 9.18 22.67
C ALA A 229 -28.82 9.31 23.28
N THR A 230 -28.89 9.80 24.51
CA THR A 230 -30.11 10.31 25.17
C THR A 230 -30.63 11.53 24.41
N PRO A 231 -31.94 11.65 24.09
CA PRO A 231 -32.46 12.73 23.26
C PRO A 231 -32.44 14.08 24.00
N THR A 232 -31.95 15.13 23.33
CA THR A 232 -32.07 16.54 23.73
C THR A 232 -32.73 17.32 22.59
N PRO A 233 -33.70 18.22 22.87
CA PRO A 233 -34.66 18.72 21.87
C PRO A 233 -34.12 19.72 20.83
N THR A 234 -34.79 19.65 19.69
CA THR A 234 -34.64 20.35 18.40
C THR A 234 -34.65 21.89 18.48
N ALA A 235 -33.72 22.53 17.75
CA ALA A 235 -33.79 23.95 17.36
C ALA A 235 -34.01 24.10 15.83
N PRO A 236 -34.59 25.23 15.35
CA PRO A 236 -35.09 25.40 13.99
C PRO A 236 -34.01 25.76 12.94
N PRO A 237 -34.29 25.62 11.63
CA PRO A 237 -33.27 25.63 10.58
C PRO A 237 -32.87 27.06 10.16
N THR A 238 -31.63 27.23 9.70
CA THR A 238 -31.17 28.43 8.98
C THR A 238 -30.31 28.02 7.77
N ALA A 239 -30.33 28.90 6.76
CA ALA A 239 -30.33 28.61 5.33
C ALA A 239 -29.01 28.18 4.67
N THR A 240 -29.20 27.58 3.49
CA THR A 240 -28.25 27.20 2.42
C THR A 240 -27.40 28.37 1.89
N PRO A 241 -26.13 28.09 1.55
CA PRO A 241 -25.58 28.64 0.30
C PRO A 241 -25.08 27.57 -0.69
N THR A 242 -25.15 27.98 -1.95
CA THR A 242 -24.90 27.34 -3.26
C THR A 242 -23.46 26.85 -3.50
N PRO A 243 -23.22 25.79 -4.30
CA PRO A 243 -21.87 25.28 -4.64
C PRO A 243 -21.33 25.86 -5.96
N THR A 244 -20.02 26.15 -6.07
CA THR A 244 -19.22 26.22 -7.33
C THR A 244 -17.70 26.39 -7.01
N PRO A 245 -16.72 26.02 -7.87
CA PRO A 245 -16.42 24.75 -8.54
C PRO A 245 -15.01 24.18 -8.17
N THR A 246 -14.70 23.00 -8.70
CA THR A 246 -13.41 22.27 -8.73
C THR A 246 -12.20 23.06 -9.27
N PRO A 247 -10.98 22.78 -8.77
CA PRO A 247 -9.78 22.75 -9.60
C PRO A 247 -9.21 21.32 -9.75
N THR A 248 -8.81 21.03 -10.99
CA THR A 248 -8.16 19.80 -11.46
C THR A 248 -6.66 20.05 -11.64
N GLY A 249 -5.83 19.06 -11.29
CA GLY A 249 -4.42 18.91 -11.69
C GLY A 249 -3.41 19.39 -10.64
N GLY A 250 -2.34 18.67 -10.31
CA GLY A 250 -1.81 17.40 -10.81
C GLY A 250 -0.49 17.07 -10.09
N GLY A 251 -0.04 15.81 -10.24
CA GLY A 251 1.35 15.39 -10.01
C GLY A 251 1.78 15.21 -8.55
N GLY A 252 1.35 14.12 -7.90
CA GLY A 252 1.86 13.70 -6.59
C GLY A 252 2.75 12.47 -6.72
N SER A 253 4.02 12.62 -6.36
CA SER A 253 4.94 11.52 -6.08
C SER A 253 4.56 10.82 -4.76
N ASP A 254 4.76 9.51 -4.71
CA ASP A 254 4.19 8.50 -3.81
C ASP A 254 4.67 8.55 -2.33
N THR A 255 4.58 9.70 -1.65
CA THR A 255 5.05 9.88 -0.25
C THR A 255 3.94 9.91 0.80
N GLY A 256 2.68 10.06 0.38
CA GLY A 256 1.56 10.33 1.29
C GLY A 256 1.57 11.74 1.90
N LEU A 257 2.47 12.62 1.43
CA LEU A 257 2.51 14.03 1.85
C LEU A 257 1.20 14.73 1.47
N ILE A 258 0.66 15.49 2.42
CA ILE A 258 -0.51 16.35 2.21
C ILE A 258 -0.20 17.77 2.65
N GLY A 259 -0.94 18.75 2.12
CA GLY A 259 -0.79 20.15 2.49
C GLY A 259 0.53 20.76 2.00
N TYR A 260 1.07 21.71 2.77
CA TYR A 260 2.23 22.50 2.35
C TYR A 260 3.51 21.68 2.15
N ALA A 261 3.64 20.56 2.88
CA ALA A 261 4.77 19.65 2.75
C ALA A 261 4.78 18.89 1.40
N ALA A 262 3.65 18.85 0.68
CA ALA A 262 3.53 18.15 -0.60
C ALA A 262 3.82 19.04 -1.82
N ILE A 263 3.84 20.36 -1.66
CA ILE A 263 3.97 21.30 -2.77
C ILE A 263 5.41 21.83 -2.85
N SER A 264 5.80 22.27 -4.03
CA SER A 264 7.02 23.07 -4.20
C SER A 264 6.67 24.55 -3.96
N GLY A 265 7.40 25.23 -3.09
CA GLY A 265 7.13 26.61 -2.69
C GLY A 265 8.30 27.21 -1.89
N ASP A 266 8.40 28.54 -1.85
CA ASP A 266 9.39 29.29 -1.06
C ASP A 266 10.86 28.87 -1.23
N GLY A 267 11.23 28.35 -2.40
CA GLY A 267 12.61 27.90 -2.69
C GLY A 267 12.90 26.44 -2.31
N HIS A 268 11.89 25.70 -1.88
CA HIS A 268 11.99 24.29 -1.52
C HIS A 268 11.10 23.41 -2.43
N GLY A 269 11.55 22.19 -2.68
CA GLY A 269 10.72 21.13 -3.27
C GLY A 269 9.81 20.50 -2.22
N PRO A 270 9.03 19.45 -2.58
CA PRO A 270 8.24 18.70 -1.61
C PRO A 270 9.14 18.14 -0.50
N THR A 271 8.63 17.99 0.72
CA THR A 271 9.37 17.45 1.86
C THR A 271 9.83 16.02 1.55
N THR A 272 11.13 15.79 1.48
CA THR A 272 11.76 14.48 1.25
C THR A 272 12.36 13.87 2.52
N GLY A 273 12.51 14.67 3.58
CA GLY A 273 13.13 14.24 4.83
C GLY A 273 14.59 13.82 4.64
N GLY A 274 14.92 12.65 5.17
CA GLY A 274 16.25 12.04 5.07
C GLY A 274 16.55 11.28 3.78
N ALA A 275 15.70 11.39 2.76
CA ALA A 275 15.91 10.69 1.49
C ALA A 275 17.28 11.03 0.87
N GLY A 276 17.98 10.02 0.35
CA GLY A 276 19.35 10.14 -0.16
C GLY A 276 20.44 10.06 0.92
N GLY A 277 20.06 9.99 2.20
CA GLY A 277 20.95 9.76 3.33
C GLY A 277 21.00 8.31 3.80
N PRO A 278 21.92 7.96 4.72
CA PRO A 278 21.94 6.65 5.35
C PRO A 278 20.67 6.39 6.17
N THR A 279 20.35 5.11 6.37
CA THR A 279 19.30 4.69 7.30
C THR A 279 19.95 4.11 8.55
N VAL A 280 19.65 4.68 9.71
CA VAL A 280 20.18 4.26 11.01
C VAL A 280 19.03 3.85 11.91
N THR A 281 19.16 2.70 12.58
CA THR A 281 18.18 2.26 13.59
C THR A 281 18.72 2.57 14.98
N VAL A 282 17.97 3.35 15.75
CA VAL A 282 18.34 3.75 17.11
C VAL A 282 17.50 2.96 18.11
N THR A 283 18.17 2.37 19.11
CA THR A 283 17.54 1.59 20.19
C THR A 283 17.74 2.23 21.56
N SER A 284 18.26 3.46 21.61
CA SER A 284 18.39 4.27 22.83
C SER A 284 18.12 5.75 22.54
N LEU A 285 17.75 6.49 23.59
CA LEU A 285 17.58 7.94 23.52
C LEU A 285 18.86 8.65 23.08
N SER A 286 20.01 8.27 23.63
CA SER A 286 21.30 8.89 23.31
C SER A 286 21.70 8.73 21.84
N ALA A 287 21.35 7.59 21.22
CA ALA A 287 21.58 7.37 19.81
C ALA A 287 20.62 8.23 18.97
N LEU A 288 19.35 8.34 19.37
CA LEU A 288 18.40 9.24 18.71
C LEU A 288 18.86 10.70 18.78
N GLU A 289 19.31 11.17 19.94
CA GLU A 289 19.84 12.53 20.11
C GLU A 289 21.05 12.80 19.22
N THR A 290 21.94 11.83 19.09
CA THR A 290 23.14 11.94 18.24
C THR A 290 22.77 12.03 16.77
N GLU A 291 22.00 11.07 16.26
CA GLU A 291 21.66 11.02 14.84
C GLU A 291 20.72 12.17 14.43
N ALA A 292 19.75 12.54 15.28
CA ALA A 292 18.84 13.63 14.98
C ALA A 292 19.52 14.99 14.90
N ALA A 293 20.66 15.16 15.60
CA ALA A 293 21.47 16.38 15.57
C ALA A 293 22.49 16.40 14.42
N ASN A 294 22.76 15.27 13.76
CA ASN A 294 23.77 15.19 12.70
C ASN A 294 23.40 16.04 11.49
N THR A 295 24.40 16.61 10.82
CA THR A 295 24.18 17.36 9.57
C THR A 295 23.97 16.42 8.38
N GLY A 296 23.10 16.82 7.45
CA GLY A 296 22.86 16.09 6.20
C GLY A 296 21.69 15.12 6.28
N PRO A 297 21.27 14.57 5.12
CA PRO A 297 20.09 13.72 5.02
C PRO A 297 20.29 12.44 5.82
N GLU A 298 19.30 12.02 6.60
CA GLU A 298 19.33 10.74 7.31
C GLU A 298 17.94 10.21 7.68
N ILE A 299 17.75 8.91 7.52
CA ILE A 299 16.54 8.20 7.93
C ILE A 299 16.79 7.48 9.26
N ILE A 300 16.22 8.02 10.33
CA ILE A 300 16.41 7.53 11.70
C ILE A 300 15.19 6.69 12.08
N ARG A 301 15.39 5.38 12.15
CA ARG A 301 14.38 4.41 12.58
C ARG A 301 14.44 4.25 14.09
N VAL A 302 13.46 4.79 14.81
CA VAL A 302 13.36 4.66 16.27
C VAL A 302 12.77 3.31 16.59
N ASN A 303 13.54 2.43 17.23
CA ASN A 303 13.09 1.10 17.64
C ASN A 303 13.13 0.97 19.16
N GLY A 304 12.12 1.55 19.81
CA GLY A 304 11.98 1.52 21.26
C GLY A 304 11.19 2.70 21.80
N LEU A 305 10.65 2.52 23.01
CA LEU A 305 9.97 3.56 23.76
C LEU A 305 10.95 4.11 24.78
N PHE A 306 11.50 5.29 24.51
CA PHE A 306 12.49 5.90 25.39
C PHE A 306 11.82 6.85 26.37
N SER A 307 12.28 6.87 27.61
CA SER A 307 11.73 7.71 28.66
C SER A 307 12.79 8.66 29.23
N GLY A 308 12.35 9.83 29.65
CA GLY A 308 13.24 10.86 30.20
C GLY A 308 12.53 12.20 30.33
N SER A 309 13.34 13.26 30.26
CA SER A 309 12.89 14.66 30.25
C SER A 309 13.81 15.49 29.37
N GLY A 310 13.31 16.57 28.81
CA GLY A 310 14.02 17.44 27.87
C GLY A 310 13.48 17.30 26.46
N GLU A 311 14.36 17.56 25.48
CA GLU A 311 14.03 17.56 24.06
C GLU A 311 15.14 16.95 23.22
N VAL A 312 14.75 16.20 22.19
CA VAL A 312 15.64 15.80 21.10
C VAL A 312 15.63 16.90 20.05
N THR A 313 16.79 17.49 19.78
CA THR A 313 16.95 18.44 18.67
C THR A 313 17.03 17.67 17.35
N VAL A 314 16.16 18.02 16.40
CA VAL A 314 16.12 17.43 15.06
C VAL A 314 16.55 18.49 14.05
N THR A 315 17.64 18.26 13.33
CA THR A 315 18.14 19.16 12.27
C THR A 315 17.43 18.92 10.94
N SER A 316 17.74 19.74 9.93
CA SER A 316 17.16 19.67 8.59
C SER A 316 17.51 18.38 7.85
N ASN A 317 16.63 17.94 6.93
CA ASN A 317 16.78 16.73 6.13
C ASN A 317 16.75 15.44 6.95
N LYS A 318 15.85 15.33 7.93
CA LYS A 318 15.70 14.12 8.75
C LYS A 318 14.39 13.42 8.49
N SER A 319 14.40 12.10 8.56
CA SER A 319 13.19 11.30 8.70
C SER A 319 13.24 10.55 10.03
N ILE A 320 12.47 10.96 11.03
CA ILE A 320 12.32 10.27 12.32
C ILE A 320 11.12 9.33 12.22
N LEU A 321 11.38 8.03 12.11
CA LEU A 321 10.36 7.02 11.81
C LEU A 321 10.31 5.98 12.92
N GLY A 322 9.21 5.87 13.64
CA GLY A 322 9.05 4.80 14.63
C GLY A 322 8.90 3.43 13.97
N VAL A 323 9.50 2.41 14.58
CA VAL A 323 9.41 1.01 14.17
C VAL A 323 8.28 0.34 14.96
N GLY A 324 7.08 0.36 14.40
CA GLY A 324 5.90 -0.25 15.03
C GLY A 324 5.38 0.50 16.28
N ALA A 325 4.44 -0.11 16.99
CA ALA A 325 3.65 0.56 18.03
C ALA A 325 4.42 0.92 19.32
N ASN A 326 5.59 0.30 19.55
CA ASN A 326 6.41 0.52 20.74
C ASN A 326 7.58 1.49 20.49
N SER A 327 7.41 2.40 19.52
CA SER A 327 8.44 3.36 19.13
C SER A 327 8.00 4.76 19.46
N GLY A 328 8.79 5.46 20.28
CA GLY A 328 8.35 6.75 20.79
C GLY A 328 9.13 7.29 21.97
N LEU A 329 8.61 8.35 22.55
CA LEU A 329 9.19 9.12 23.64
C LEU A 329 8.17 9.32 24.75
N THR A 330 8.58 9.10 26.01
CA THR A 330 7.76 9.38 27.18
C THR A 330 8.46 10.42 28.05
N GLY A 331 7.85 11.60 28.18
CA GLY A 331 8.39 12.74 28.93
C GLY A 331 9.36 13.63 28.15
N ILE A 332 9.64 13.31 26.89
CA ILE A 332 10.64 14.01 26.05
C ILE A 332 9.94 14.55 24.80
N GLY A 333 10.23 15.80 24.42
CA GLY A 333 9.74 16.43 23.18
C GLY A 333 10.71 16.27 22.00
N LEU A 334 10.23 16.52 20.79
CA LEU A 334 11.07 16.76 19.61
C LEU A 334 11.12 18.26 19.32
N LYS A 335 12.30 18.80 19.01
CA LYS A 335 12.48 20.23 18.74
C LYS A 335 13.09 20.50 17.38
N MET A 336 12.43 21.33 16.60
CA MET A 336 12.88 21.85 15.31
C MET A 336 12.77 23.38 15.35
N LYS A 337 13.92 24.05 15.40
CA LYS A 337 14.00 25.52 15.35
C LYS A 337 14.86 25.97 14.18
N GLY A 338 14.28 26.71 13.24
CA GLY A 338 14.97 27.13 12.02
C GLY A 338 15.36 25.98 11.10
N GLN A 339 14.58 24.89 11.09
CA GLN A 339 14.89 23.68 10.33
C GLN A 339 13.93 23.53 9.15
N SER A 340 14.35 22.77 8.15
CA SER A 340 13.51 22.46 7.00
C SER A 340 13.64 21.00 6.57
N ASN A 341 12.67 20.54 5.78
CA ASN A 341 12.70 19.22 5.18
C ASN A 341 12.81 18.09 6.23
N VAL A 342 11.88 18.05 7.18
CA VAL A 342 11.85 17.01 8.22
C VAL A 342 10.56 16.23 8.14
N ILE A 343 10.67 14.91 8.25
CA ILE A 343 9.54 13.97 8.33
C ILE A 343 9.56 13.31 9.70
N ILE A 344 8.47 13.40 10.45
CA ILE A 344 8.27 12.66 11.71
C ILE A 344 7.07 11.76 11.53
N ARG A 345 7.26 10.44 11.64
CA ARG A 345 6.16 9.49 11.48
C ARG A 345 6.14 8.35 12.47
N ASN A 346 4.94 7.89 12.79
CA ASN A 346 4.69 6.69 13.59
C ASN A 346 5.42 6.72 14.94
N MET A 347 5.38 7.87 15.62
CA MET A 347 6.10 8.12 16.88
C MET A 347 5.10 8.33 18.01
N ASN A 348 5.12 7.48 19.03
CA ASN A 348 4.32 7.69 20.24
C ASN A 348 5.03 8.66 21.18
N ILE A 349 4.68 9.95 21.13
CA ILE A 349 5.23 10.97 22.03
C ILE A 349 4.19 11.32 23.08
N SER A 350 4.50 11.09 24.36
CA SER A 350 3.53 11.25 25.44
C SER A 350 4.14 11.80 26.72
N LYS A 351 3.29 12.35 27.58
CA LYS A 351 3.63 12.78 28.96
C LYS A 351 4.75 13.82 29.06
N VAL A 352 4.98 14.61 28.02
CA VAL A 352 5.87 15.78 28.11
C VAL A 352 5.26 16.78 29.08
N THR A 353 6.02 17.19 30.08
CA THR A 353 5.55 18.16 31.08
C THR A 353 5.92 19.57 30.64
N ALA A 354 5.15 20.59 31.08
CA ALA A 354 5.46 21.99 30.80
C ALA A 354 6.84 22.45 31.34
N SER A 355 7.45 21.68 32.24
CA SER A 355 8.79 21.92 32.78
C SER A 355 9.91 21.27 31.96
N SER A 356 9.58 20.53 30.90
CA SER A 356 10.51 19.74 30.08
C SER A 356 10.74 20.44 28.75
N GLY A 357 11.92 21.07 28.57
CA GLY A 357 12.21 21.84 27.36
C GLY A 357 11.22 22.99 27.17
N ASP A 358 10.67 23.13 25.97
CA ASP A 358 9.60 24.08 25.63
C ASP A 358 8.21 23.58 26.09
N GLY A 359 8.11 22.34 26.60
CA GLY A 359 6.88 21.75 27.13
C GLY A 359 5.98 21.11 26.08
N ASP A 360 6.37 21.16 24.81
CA ASP A 360 5.64 20.59 23.68
C ASP A 360 6.11 19.15 23.36
N ALA A 361 5.17 18.29 22.94
CA ALA A 361 5.53 16.99 22.40
C ALA A 361 6.34 17.12 21.09
N ILE A 362 5.96 18.07 20.25
CA ILE A 362 6.65 18.42 19.01
C ILE A 362 6.68 19.94 18.94
N HIS A 363 7.84 20.53 19.20
CA HIS A 363 8.09 21.96 19.11
C HIS A 363 8.63 22.32 17.71
N ILE A 364 7.89 23.17 16.98
CA ILE A 364 8.26 23.66 15.65
C ILE A 364 8.25 25.18 15.69
N GLU A 365 9.42 25.80 15.56
CA GLU A 365 9.59 27.25 15.57
C GLU A 365 10.38 27.70 14.34
N THR A 366 9.90 28.73 13.63
CA THR A 366 10.62 29.33 12.48
C THR A 366 11.12 28.30 11.44
N SER A 367 10.37 27.22 11.24
CA SER A 367 10.74 26.08 10.41
C SER A 367 9.73 25.90 9.27
N ASP A 368 10.15 25.33 8.15
CA ASP A 368 9.32 25.10 6.96
C ASP A 368 9.44 23.67 6.42
N HIS A 369 8.51 23.23 5.59
CA HIS A 369 8.52 21.87 4.99
C HIS A 369 8.70 20.74 6.02
N ILE A 370 8.04 20.89 7.17
CA ILE A 370 7.97 19.86 8.21
C ILE A 370 6.68 19.07 8.02
N TRP A 371 6.81 17.75 7.93
CA TRP A 371 5.68 16.84 7.87
C TRP A 371 5.63 15.97 9.11
N VAL A 372 4.49 16.01 9.80
CA VAL A 372 4.25 15.22 11.01
C VAL A 372 3.03 14.34 10.78
N ASP A 373 3.21 13.04 10.98
CA ASP A 373 2.18 12.02 10.88
C ASP A 373 2.41 10.96 11.98
N HIS A 374 1.96 11.27 13.18
CA HIS A 374 2.35 10.62 14.43
C HIS A 374 1.25 9.72 15.00
#